data_AF-A0A968P7K9-F1
#
_entry.id   AF-A0A968P7K9-F1
#
_cell.length_a   1.000
_cell.length_b   1.000
_cell.length_c   1.000
_cell.angle_alpha   90.00
_cell.angle_beta   90.00
_cell.angle_gamma   90.00
#
_symmetry.space_group_name_H-M   'P 1'
#
loop_
_entity.id
_entity.type
_entity.pdbx_description
1 polymer ?
#
loop_
_entity_poly.entity_id
_entity_poly.type
_entity_poly.pdbx_seq_one_letter_code
_entity_poly.pdbx_strand_id
1 'polypeptide(L)'
;MIYPRTGGQAPAPPEVPSEIAKDFNEACVVLNDSAQASGALSRRCLQHVLAERGVSTSDNLNRAIEDALASHLPSHIAHDLDAIRNIGNFAAHPQKSVSTGAILPVEPHEAEWNLHVLEMLFDFYYVQPAKSAARRVALNKKLKEAGKPLMKEPDTGGDDTRQLGTTEGSANSGAAPDVARS
;
A
#
# COMPACT_ATOMS: atom_id res chain seq x y z
N MET A 1 35.67 14.00 -6.43
CA MET A 1 35.03 12.67 -6.48
C MET A 1 33.70 12.76 -5.77
N ILE A 2 32.60 12.63 -6.51
CA ILE A 2 31.25 12.63 -5.94
C ILE A 2 30.90 11.14 -5.76
N TYR A 3 30.80 10.68 -4.52
CA TYR A 3 30.31 9.34 -4.22
C TYR A 3 28.78 9.36 -4.35
N PRO A 4 28.14 8.34 -4.97
CA PRO A 4 26.70 8.21 -4.86
C PRO A 4 26.36 8.06 -3.38
N ARG A 5 25.42 8.90 -2.89
CA ARG A 5 24.87 8.75 -1.54
C ARG A 5 24.04 7.47 -1.54
N THR A 6 24.68 6.35 -1.27
CA THR A 6 23.98 5.10 -0.95
C THR A 6 23.36 5.31 0.42
N GLY A 7 22.13 5.84 0.44
CA GLY A 7 21.28 5.79 1.63
C GLY A 7 21.21 4.33 2.09
N GLY A 8 21.44 4.08 3.37
CA GLY A 8 21.71 2.75 3.93
C GLY A 8 20.56 1.74 3.90
N GLN A 9 19.48 1.99 3.14
CA GLN A 9 18.34 1.10 3.04
C GLN A 9 18.21 0.47 1.66
N ALA A 10 17.75 -0.78 1.64
CA ALA A 10 17.52 -1.51 0.40
C ALA A 10 16.44 -0.79 -0.43
N PRO A 11 16.57 -0.77 -1.76
CA PRO A 11 15.52 -0.21 -2.61
C PRO A 11 14.21 -0.99 -2.44
N ALA A 12 13.09 -0.33 -2.74
CA ALA A 12 11.78 -0.95 -2.70
C ALA A 12 11.75 -2.29 -3.49
N PRO A 13 11.06 -3.33 -2.98
CA PRO A 13 10.97 -4.61 -3.66
C PRO A 13 10.36 -4.48 -5.06
N PRO A 14 10.78 -5.30 -6.05
CA PRO A 14 10.27 -5.24 -7.42
C PRO A 14 8.78 -5.62 -7.52
N GLU A 15 8.20 -6.24 -6.50
CA GLU A 15 6.78 -6.57 -6.42
C GLU A 15 5.90 -5.36 -6.06
N VAL A 16 6.50 -4.26 -5.59
CA VAL A 16 5.78 -3.04 -5.21
C VAL A 16 5.51 -2.18 -6.45
N PRO A 17 4.32 -1.56 -6.57
CA PRO A 17 3.98 -0.63 -7.64
C PRO A 17 4.99 0.52 -7.76
N SER A 18 5.24 0.95 -8.99
CA SER A 18 6.25 1.98 -9.31
C SER A 18 6.03 3.30 -8.58
N GLU A 19 4.78 3.69 -8.35
CA GLU A 19 4.45 4.95 -7.68
C GLU A 19 4.87 4.92 -6.20
N ILE A 20 4.55 3.82 -5.51
CA ILE A 20 4.90 3.61 -4.10
C ILE A 20 6.41 3.38 -3.95
N ALA A 21 7.00 2.60 -4.85
CA ALA A 21 8.44 2.33 -4.87
C ALA A 21 9.25 3.62 -5.05
N LYS A 22 8.79 4.53 -5.92
CA LYS A 22 9.44 5.83 -6.14
C LYS A 22 9.43 6.68 -4.86
N ASP A 23 8.28 6.81 -4.22
CA ASP A 23 8.13 7.57 -2.98
C ASP A 23 8.99 7.01 -1.83
N PHE A 24 9.04 5.68 -1.71
CA PHE A 24 9.88 5.02 -0.71
C PHE A 24 11.37 5.24 -0.98
N ASN A 25 11.83 5.05 -2.22
CA ASN A 25 13.23 5.25 -2.58
C ASN A 25 13.65 6.71 -2.38
N GLU A 26 12.77 7.66 -2.70
CA GLU A 26 13.02 9.08 -2.45
C GLU A 26 13.13 9.36 -0.95
N ALA A 27 12.24 8.78 -0.13
CA ALA A 27 12.32 8.90 1.32
C ALA A 27 13.65 8.35 1.89
N CYS A 28 14.12 7.18 1.43
CA CYS A 28 15.40 6.62 1.85
C CYS A 28 16.61 7.50 1.48
N VAL A 29 16.57 8.16 0.31
CA VAL A 29 17.64 9.08 -0.11
C VAL A 29 17.62 10.33 0.77
N VAL A 30 16.44 10.91 0.96
CA VAL A 30 16.24 12.16 1.68
C VAL A 30 16.43 12.01 3.19
N LEU A 31 16.36 10.80 3.75
CA LEU A 31 16.60 10.54 5.18
C LEU A 31 17.91 11.17 5.70
N ASN A 32 19.00 11.04 4.94
CA ASN A 32 20.31 11.59 5.31
C ASN A 32 20.41 13.11 5.14
N ASP A 33 19.51 13.71 4.35
CA ASP A 33 19.47 15.15 4.07
C ASP A 33 18.46 15.88 4.96
N SER A 34 17.30 15.29 5.20
CA SER A 34 16.20 15.82 6.00
C SER A 34 15.30 14.68 6.50
N ALA A 35 15.44 14.35 7.78
CA ALA A 35 14.56 13.40 8.47
C ALA A 35 13.08 13.84 8.41
N GLN A 36 12.81 15.15 8.41
CA GLN A 36 11.45 15.67 8.27
C GLN A 36 10.85 15.38 6.89
N ALA A 37 11.61 15.60 5.81
CA ALA A 37 11.14 15.32 4.47
C ALA A 37 10.98 13.81 4.24
N SER A 38 11.93 12.99 4.73
CA SER A 38 11.78 11.53 4.73
C SER A 38 10.52 11.10 5.47
N GLY A 39 10.28 11.61 6.68
CA GLY A 39 9.08 11.29 7.44
C GLY A 39 7.78 11.73 6.76
N ALA A 40 7.78 12.81 5.99
CA ALA A 40 6.61 13.24 5.22
C ALA A 40 6.35 12.31 4.01
N LEU A 41 7.41 11.95 3.27
CA LEU A 41 7.33 11.02 2.14
C LEU A 41 6.90 9.62 2.57
N SER A 42 7.43 9.10 3.68
CA SER A 42 7.04 7.80 4.23
C SER A 42 5.55 7.77 4.60
N ARG A 43 5.02 8.87 5.14
CA ARG A 43 3.59 9.00 5.49
C ARG A 43 2.69 9.02 4.25
N ARG A 44 3.08 9.72 3.19
CA ARG A 44 2.37 9.68 1.89
C ARG A 44 2.38 8.28 1.29
N CYS A 45 3.55 7.64 1.32
CA CYS A 45 3.73 6.27 0.85
C CYS A 45 2.81 5.30 1.61
N LEU A 46 2.75 5.41 2.94
CA LEU A 46 1.89 4.58 3.77
C LEU A 46 0.41 4.76 3.41
N GLN A 47 -0.04 6.00 3.21
CA GLN A 47 -1.41 6.27 2.79
C GLN A 47 -1.73 5.64 1.43
N HIS A 48 -0.82 5.75 0.45
CA HIS A 48 -0.99 5.13 -0.86
C HIS A 48 -1.08 3.60 -0.78
N VAL A 49 -0.23 2.95 0.04
CA VAL A 49 -0.28 1.50 0.26
C VAL A 49 -1.62 1.07 0.81
N LEU A 50 -2.13 1.77 1.82
CA LEU A 50 -3.40 1.44 2.46
C LEU A 50 -4.59 1.66 1.50
N ALA A 51 -4.54 2.71 0.68
CA ALA A 51 -5.54 2.98 -0.33
C ALA A 51 -5.55 1.93 -1.46
N GLU A 52 -4.38 1.56 -1.97
CA GLU A 52 -4.25 0.55 -3.02
C GLU A 52 -4.72 -0.84 -2.56
N ARG A 53 -4.51 -1.14 -1.27
CA ARG A 53 -4.98 -2.40 -0.67
C ARG A 53 -6.46 -2.40 -0.29
N GLY A 54 -7.18 -1.31 -0.54
CA GLY A 54 -8.59 -1.18 -0.18
C GLY A 54 -8.84 -1.21 1.33
N VAL A 55 -7.79 -0.97 2.13
CA VAL A 55 -7.88 -0.98 3.59
C VAL A 55 -8.56 0.28 4.10
N SER A 56 -8.30 1.43 3.46
CA SER A 56 -8.97 2.69 3.76
C SER A 56 -9.02 3.58 2.52
N THR A 57 -10.10 4.34 2.38
CA THR A 57 -10.25 5.40 1.38
C THR A 57 -10.09 6.79 1.99
N SER A 58 -9.61 6.88 3.23
CA SER A 58 -9.50 8.15 3.95
C SER A 58 -8.31 8.99 3.48
N ASP A 59 -8.57 10.28 3.26
CA ASP A 59 -7.52 11.28 3.04
C ASP A 59 -6.68 11.57 4.29
N ASN A 60 -7.09 11.06 5.45
CA ASN A 60 -6.39 11.25 6.72
C ASN A 60 -5.60 10.00 7.10
N LEU A 61 -4.27 10.10 7.16
CA LEU A 61 -3.39 8.98 7.53
C LEU A 61 -3.77 8.34 8.88
N ASN A 62 -4.17 9.13 9.87
CA ASN A 62 -4.54 8.59 11.18
C ASN A 62 -5.76 7.66 11.07
N ARG A 63 -6.73 8.02 10.23
CA ARG A 63 -7.92 7.20 9.95
C ARG A 63 -7.55 5.98 9.13
N ALA A 64 -6.70 6.15 8.12
CA ALA A 64 -6.22 5.03 7.32
C ALA A 64 -5.49 3.97 8.18
N ILE A 65 -4.69 4.41 9.17
CA ILE A 65 -4.05 3.51 10.13
C ILE A 65 -5.10 2.85 11.04
N GLU A 66 -6.08 3.58 11.57
CA GLU A 66 -7.17 2.98 12.37
C GLU A 66 -7.90 1.86 11.61
N ASP A 67 -8.24 2.10 10.35
CA ASP A 67 -8.91 1.11 9.50
C ASP A 67 -7.99 -0.10 9.22
N ALA A 68 -6.68 0.13 9.07
CA ALA A 68 -5.70 -0.93 8.97
C ALA A 68 -5.61 -1.76 10.26
N LEU A 69 -5.63 -1.13 11.43
CA LEU A 69 -5.66 -1.85 12.71
C LEU A 69 -6.92 -2.69 12.89
N ALA A 70 -8.04 -2.25 12.31
CA ALA A 70 -9.29 -3.02 12.28
C ALA A 70 -9.28 -4.18 11.25
N SER A 71 -8.29 -4.21 10.37
CA SER A 71 -8.14 -5.23 9.31
C SER A 71 -7.31 -6.44 9.78
N HIS A 72 -7.19 -7.47 8.93
CA HIS A 72 -6.45 -8.71 9.21
C HIS A 72 -4.92 -8.54 9.13
N LEU A 73 -4.35 -7.52 9.78
CA LEU A 73 -2.89 -7.39 9.88
C LEU A 73 -2.32 -8.23 11.03
N PRO A 74 -1.08 -8.74 10.90
CA PRO A 74 -0.35 -9.32 12.01
C PRO A 74 -0.16 -8.32 13.15
N SER A 75 -0.26 -8.81 14.39
CA SER A 75 -0.21 -7.96 15.60
C SER A 75 1.05 -7.11 15.75
N HIS A 76 2.20 -7.58 15.26
CA HIS A 76 3.45 -6.82 15.28
C HIS A 76 3.39 -5.60 14.35
N ILE A 77 2.97 -5.79 13.10
CA ILE A 77 2.80 -4.68 12.12
C ILE A 77 1.74 -3.69 12.61
N ALA A 78 0.65 -4.19 13.19
CA ALA A 78 -0.39 -3.34 13.78
C ALA A 78 0.16 -2.47 14.92
N HIS A 79 0.94 -3.05 15.84
CA HIS A 79 1.57 -2.27 16.92
C HIS A 79 2.52 -1.20 16.40
N ASP A 80 3.33 -1.53 15.38
CA ASP A 80 4.29 -0.58 14.81
C ASP A 80 3.60 0.54 14.03
N LEU A 81 2.47 0.26 13.38
CA LEU A 81 1.61 1.26 12.73
C LEU A 81 0.96 2.20 13.74
N ASP A 82 0.44 1.67 14.85
CA ASP A 82 -0.11 2.50 15.92
C ASP A 82 0.98 3.39 16.56
N ALA A 83 2.22 2.88 16.67
CA ALA A 83 3.35 3.69 17.12
C ALA A 83 3.63 4.87 16.18
N ILE A 84 3.61 4.67 14.85
CA ILE A 84 3.75 5.76 13.86
C ILE A 84 2.64 6.81 14.00
N ARG A 85 1.41 6.35 14.22
CA ARG A 85 0.27 7.22 14.45
C ARG A 85 0.47 8.10 15.69
N ASN A 86 0.91 7.50 16.79
CA ASN A 86 1.18 8.21 18.05
C ASN A 86 2.34 9.21 17.91
N ILE A 87 3.45 8.82 17.27
CA ILE A 87 4.60 9.70 17.00
C ILE A 87 4.20 10.85 16.07
N GLY A 88 3.47 10.57 14.99
CA GLY A 88 3.00 11.58 14.05
C GLY A 88 2.05 12.60 14.69
N ASN A 89 1.15 12.15 15.58
CA ASN A 89 0.29 13.05 16.34
C ASN A 89 1.07 13.88 17.36
N PHE A 90 2.13 13.34 17.96
CA PHE A 90 3.00 14.11 18.86
C PHE A 90 3.77 15.20 18.11
N ALA A 91 4.27 14.90 16.91
CA ALA A 91 4.94 15.88 16.05
C ALA A 91 3.98 16.95 15.48
N ALA A 92 2.73 16.59 15.19
CA ALA A 92 1.72 17.50 14.63
C ALA A 92 0.95 18.30 15.68
N HIS A 93 0.77 17.74 16.88
CA HIS A 93 0.16 18.39 18.03
C HIS A 93 1.15 18.36 19.20
N PRO A 94 2.04 19.36 19.30
CA PRO A 94 2.74 19.58 20.55
C PRO A 94 1.66 19.85 21.59
N GLN A 95 1.50 18.98 22.58
CA GLN A 95 0.68 19.31 23.74
C GLN A 95 1.19 20.64 24.27
N LYS A 96 0.40 21.69 24.04
CA LYS A 96 0.38 22.99 24.72
C LYS A 96 1.55 23.18 25.70
N SER A 97 2.74 23.42 25.16
CA SER A 97 3.76 24.18 25.85
C SER A 97 3.90 25.47 25.08
N VAL A 98 3.12 26.42 25.57
CA VAL A 98 3.15 27.87 25.33
C VAL A 98 4.52 28.34 24.80
N SER A 99 4.62 28.75 23.52
CA SER A 99 5.27 30.03 23.11
C SER A 99 5.81 30.18 21.67
N THR A 100 5.95 29.17 20.79
CA THR A 100 6.82 29.41 19.60
C THR A 100 6.33 29.02 18.21
N GLY A 101 5.25 28.25 18.02
CA GLY A 101 4.78 27.90 16.66
C GLY A 101 5.82 27.16 15.80
N ALA A 102 6.84 26.55 16.43
CA ALA A 102 7.88 25.79 15.75
C ALA A 102 7.41 24.35 15.49
N ILE A 103 7.55 23.88 14.26
CA ILE A 103 7.42 22.47 13.90
C ILE A 103 8.53 21.72 14.64
N LEU A 104 8.19 20.76 15.50
CA LEU A 104 9.19 19.96 16.18
C LEU A 104 9.97 19.17 15.12
N PRO A 105 11.32 19.23 15.10
CA PRO A 105 12.09 18.48 14.13
C PRO A 105 11.82 16.98 14.30
N VAL A 106 11.50 16.30 13.20
CA VAL A 106 11.43 14.83 13.16
C VAL A 106 12.85 14.32 13.34
N GLU A 107 13.07 13.48 14.35
CA GLU A 107 14.38 12.90 14.58
C GLU A 107 14.69 11.83 13.51
N PRO A 108 15.96 11.67 13.09
CA PRO A 108 16.33 10.66 12.09
C PRO A 108 15.84 9.26 12.42
N HIS A 109 15.86 8.87 13.70
CA HIS A 109 15.38 7.56 14.15
C HIS A 109 13.86 7.38 13.95
N GLU A 110 13.06 8.44 14.00
CA GLU A 110 11.62 8.38 13.74
C GLU A 110 11.34 8.22 12.24
N ALA A 111 12.14 8.89 11.42
CA ALA A 111 12.07 8.74 9.97
C ALA A 111 12.52 7.34 9.52
N GLU A 112 13.58 6.80 10.12
CA GLU A 112 14.01 5.40 9.94
C GLU A 112 12.91 4.42 10.35
N TRP A 113 12.26 4.65 11.49
CA TRP A 113 11.15 3.81 11.95
C TRP A 113 10.01 3.76 10.93
N ASN A 114 9.63 4.91 10.35
CA ASN A 114 8.58 4.96 9.32
C ASN A 114 8.96 4.13 8.09
N LEU A 115 10.23 4.18 7.67
CA LEU A 115 10.71 3.38 6.54
C LEU A 115 10.72 1.89 6.87
N HIS A 116 11.09 1.52 8.09
CA HIS A 116 11.07 0.13 8.53
C HIS A 116 9.65 -0.48 8.52
N VAL A 117 8.64 0.28 8.98
CA VAL A 117 7.25 -0.20 8.91
C VAL A 117 6.76 -0.32 7.48
N LEU A 118 7.16 0.58 6.58
CA LEU A 118 6.86 0.43 5.15
C LEU A 118 7.49 -0.84 4.56
N GLU A 119 8.73 -1.15 4.90
CA GLU A 119 9.38 -2.41 4.48
C GLU A 119 8.59 -3.64 4.95
N MET A 120 8.13 -3.64 6.21
CA MET A 120 7.31 -4.73 6.75
C MET A 120 5.96 -4.86 6.02
N LEU A 121 5.33 -3.74 5.69
CA LEU A 121 4.10 -3.73 4.90
C LEU A 121 4.33 -4.21 3.48
N PHE A 122 5.43 -3.83 2.84
CA PHE A 122 5.78 -4.32 1.52
C PHE A 122 6.01 -5.82 1.52
N ASP A 123 6.71 -6.34 2.54
CA ASP A 123 6.91 -7.78 2.66
C ASP A 123 5.56 -8.49 2.85
N PHE A 124 4.69 -8.01 3.73
CA PHE A 124 3.40 -8.63 3.99
C PHE A 124 2.44 -8.58 2.79
N TYR A 125 2.30 -7.43 2.13
CA TYR A 125 1.30 -7.24 1.08
C TYR A 125 1.77 -7.69 -0.31
N TYR A 126 3.03 -7.47 -0.66
CA TYR A 126 3.53 -7.71 -2.03
C TYR A 126 4.42 -8.95 -2.08
N VAL A 127 5.42 -9.03 -1.21
CA VAL A 127 6.47 -10.04 -1.33
C VAL A 127 6.01 -11.42 -0.84
N GLN A 128 5.35 -11.52 0.31
CA GLN A 128 4.89 -12.78 0.88
C GLN A 128 3.85 -13.50 -0.01
N PRO A 129 2.81 -12.82 -0.55
CA PRO A 129 1.88 -13.44 -1.47
C PRO A 129 2.55 -13.90 -2.76
N ALA A 130 3.47 -13.10 -3.32
CA ALA A 130 4.23 -13.46 -4.52
C ALA A 130 5.14 -14.68 -4.28
N LYS A 131 5.91 -14.68 -3.18
CA LYS A 131 6.74 -15.82 -2.77
C LYS A 131 5.89 -17.07 -2.53
N SER A 132 4.73 -16.92 -1.89
CA SER A 132 3.81 -18.03 -1.64
C SER A 132 3.20 -18.58 -2.94
N ALA A 133 2.82 -17.72 -3.88
CA ALA A 133 2.36 -18.11 -5.21
C ALA A 133 3.44 -18.86 -5.99
N ALA A 134 4.68 -18.35 -6.02
CA ALA A 134 5.81 -19.00 -6.68
C ALA A 134 6.11 -20.39 -6.10
N ARG A 135 6.09 -20.53 -4.77
CA ARG A 135 6.25 -21.83 -4.09
C ARG A 135 5.14 -22.81 -4.48
N ARG A 136 3.89 -22.35 -4.54
CA ARG A 136 2.74 -23.18 -4.94
C ARG A 136 2.85 -23.62 -6.40
N VAL A 137 3.24 -22.74 -7.31
CA VAL A 137 3.47 -23.08 -8.74
C VAL A 137 4.58 -24.13 -8.87
N ALA A 138 5.71 -23.93 -8.18
CA ALA A 138 6.81 -24.89 -8.19
C ALA A 138 6.40 -26.26 -7.63
N LEU A 139 5.59 -26.27 -6.57
CA LEU A 139 5.10 -27.50 -5.96
C LEU A 139 4.05 -28.21 -6.83
N ASN A 140 3.11 -27.47 -7.41
CA ASN A 140 2.12 -28.00 -8.36
C ASN A 140 2.78 -28.58 -9.62
N LYS A 141 3.87 -27.97 -10.11
CA LYS A 141 4.68 -28.55 -11.19
C LYS A 141 5.21 -29.93 -10.81
N LYS A 142 5.83 -30.06 -9.62
CA LYS A 142 6.33 -31.35 -9.11
C LYS A 142 5.21 -32.38 -8.87
N LEU A 143 4.05 -31.95 -8.37
CA LEU A 143 2.89 -32.83 -8.16
C LEU A 143 2.32 -33.35 -9.48
N LYS A 144 2.26 -32.49 -10.51
CA LYS A 144 1.84 -32.85 -11.87
C LYS A 144 2.81 -33.85 -12.51
N GLU A 145 4.11 -33.64 -12.35
CA GLU A 145 5.15 -34.59 -12.80
C GLU A 145 5.07 -35.94 -12.06
N ALA A 146 4.60 -35.94 -10.80
CA ALA A 146 4.43 -37.12 -9.97
C ALA A 146 3.03 -37.77 -10.04
N GLY A 147 2.11 -37.27 -10.89
CA GLY A 147 0.75 -37.78 -11.03
C GLY A 147 -0.15 -37.63 -9.79
N LYS A 148 0.17 -36.70 -8.89
CA LYS A 148 -0.58 -36.42 -7.64
C LYS A 148 -1.54 -35.25 -7.80
N PRO A 149 -2.65 -35.20 -7.03
CA PRO A 149 -3.58 -34.08 -7.09
C PRO A 149 -2.92 -32.75 -6.70
N LEU A 150 -3.30 -31.68 -7.41
CA LEU A 150 -2.82 -30.32 -7.21
C LEU A 150 -3.30 -29.76 -5.86
N MET A 151 -2.55 -28.82 -5.28
CA MET A 151 -3.01 -28.13 -4.08
C MET A 151 -4.19 -27.20 -4.40
N LYS A 152 -5.14 -27.11 -3.48
CA LYS A 152 -6.23 -26.12 -3.53
C LYS A 152 -5.64 -24.71 -3.51
N GLU A 153 -6.08 -23.86 -4.44
CA GLU A 153 -5.81 -22.43 -4.36
C GLU A 153 -6.45 -21.87 -3.08
N PRO A 154 -5.78 -20.95 -2.36
CA PRO A 154 -6.42 -20.26 -1.25
C PRO A 154 -7.59 -19.47 -1.81
N ASP A 155 -8.73 -19.58 -1.14
CA ASP A 155 -9.90 -18.75 -1.34
C ASP A 155 -9.49 -17.28 -1.13
N THR A 156 -9.17 -16.59 -2.23
CA THR A 156 -9.13 -15.13 -2.22
C THR A 156 -10.58 -14.69 -2.10
N GLY A 157 -11.01 -14.43 -0.86
CA GLY A 157 -12.23 -13.69 -0.57
C GLY A 157 -12.29 -12.47 -1.50
N GLY A 158 -13.35 -12.41 -2.30
CA GLY A 158 -13.42 -11.59 -3.49
C GLY A 158 -13.40 -10.09 -3.24
N ASP A 159 -12.89 -9.35 -4.22
CA ASP A 159 -13.63 -8.23 -4.80
C ASP A 159 -13.04 -7.87 -6.18
N ASP A 160 -13.92 -7.34 -7.00
CA ASP A 160 -13.68 -6.63 -8.26
C ASP A 160 -13.38 -7.43 -9.54
N THR A 161 -14.34 -8.27 -9.90
CA THR A 161 -14.67 -8.44 -11.33
C THR A 161 -15.89 -7.58 -11.69
N ARG A 162 -15.75 -6.24 -11.68
CA ARG A 162 -16.65 -5.41 -12.50
C ARG A 162 -16.23 -5.55 -13.97
N GLN A 163 -16.83 -6.55 -14.61
CA GLN A 163 -17.04 -6.55 -16.05
C GLN A 163 -17.79 -5.26 -16.43
N LEU A 164 -17.07 -4.26 -16.94
CA LEU A 164 -17.65 -3.32 -17.88
C LEU A 164 -17.55 -3.97 -19.26
N GLY A 165 -18.57 -4.76 -19.57
CA GLY A 165 -18.79 -5.33 -20.88
C GLY A 165 -18.89 -4.22 -21.93
N THR A 166 -17.88 -4.14 -22.78
CA THR A 166 -18.01 -3.67 -24.15
C THR A 166 -19.01 -4.55 -24.89
N THR A 167 -20.16 -4.02 -25.27
CA THR A 167 -20.93 -4.54 -26.41
C THR A 167 -21.27 -3.38 -27.33
N GLU A 168 -20.45 -3.22 -28.36
CA GLU A 168 -20.81 -2.50 -29.58
C GLU A 168 -21.92 -3.28 -30.32
N GLY A 169 -22.88 -2.53 -30.85
CA GLY A 169 -23.43 -2.71 -32.20
C GLY A 169 -24.16 -4.01 -32.55
N SER A 170 -25.49 -3.95 -32.58
CA SER A 170 -26.24 -4.54 -33.70
C SER A 170 -27.48 -3.72 -34.01
N ALA A 171 -27.52 -3.22 -35.25
CA ALA A 171 -28.68 -2.59 -35.89
C ALA A 171 -29.90 -3.54 -35.90
N ASN A 172 -31.12 -2.98 -35.91
CA ASN A 172 -31.96 -2.93 -37.11
C ASN A 172 -33.44 -2.55 -36.80
N SER A 173 -33.96 -1.62 -37.62
CA SER A 173 -35.33 -1.54 -38.17
C SER A 173 -36.58 -1.56 -37.25
N GLY A 174 -37.31 -0.44 -37.29
CA GLY A 174 -38.65 -0.48 -37.90
C GLY A 174 -39.85 0.01 -37.08
N ALA A 175 -40.67 0.82 -37.75
CA ALA A 175 -42.10 1.07 -37.56
C ALA A 175 -42.55 2.23 -36.65
N ALA A 176 -43.26 3.17 -37.31
CA ALA A 176 -43.93 4.36 -36.81
C ALA A 176 -45.21 4.05 -36.02
N PRO A 177 -45.72 4.98 -35.19
CA PRO A 177 -47.11 4.96 -34.76
C PRO A 177 -47.97 5.89 -35.63
N ASP A 178 -48.79 5.26 -36.48
CA ASP A 178 -49.99 5.87 -37.06
C ASP A 178 -51.12 5.80 -36.03
N VAL A 179 -51.61 6.95 -35.55
CA VAL A 179 -52.73 7.01 -34.62
C VAL A 179 -53.84 7.84 -35.25
N ALA A 180 -54.67 7.16 -36.04
CA ALA A 180 -55.94 7.66 -36.53
C ALA A 180 -57.09 6.85 -35.89
N ARG A 181 -57.99 7.59 -35.22
CA ARG A 181 -59.44 7.36 -35.06
C ARG A 181 -59.94 5.97 -34.64
N SER A 182 -60.63 5.93 -33.49
CA SER A 182 -62.10 5.75 -33.42
C SER A 182 -62.63 6.22 -32.09
#